data_AF-A0A3C1X1L9-F1
#
_entry.id   AF-A0A3C1X1L9-F1
#
_cell.length_a   1.000
_cell.length_b   1.000
_cell.length_c   1.000
_cell.angle_alpha   90.00
_cell.angle_beta   90.00
_cell.angle_gamma   90.00
#
_symmetry.space_group_name_H-M   'P 1'
#
loop_
_entity.id
_entity.type
_entity.pdbx_description
1 polymer ?
#
loop_
_entity_poly.entity_id
_entity_poly.type
_entity_poly.pdbx_seq_one_letter_code
_entity_poly.pdbx_strand_id
1 'polypeptide(L)'
;MKHTPGLTQMLRPFQQRQRLMRIWQAAARALLITSSFVTVITLTASCFGFSWSPALPPLLAVVAAAIAALSVLLRTSTLRETARWLDQTLQLKDRLSSALQFQQEPDLTPVQQLQIADAHQQLARFTAEHVVPLVTPVDWKRGLALTAIATLLTVIGPFRWSGAAVGTAAGTTAVREGQRMQAELAPLEEAARESTDKDLQQTLQSMNRTLQELQTQPLPPEEAFAKLAEMENSLQQLQQKLSNPATMQQLKDIGEAMSAADELEDVGNLLSSGKLDQAAAELAKTQAPQLDRSERRAVAEKLQQLQQQFQQSAKPQGSQKVADAAGRMSEGLQNQDAQKFEEAAEGLASEAKRLAGQKKLSELLQQQMQSLAQARSEFESEAGNQAQGQGRGGNKAGKGSAGDPRGQQTAQSAAGSELRLTGEDSGTGAAETEKSEGQPQDQQAEREYRQNAQRYEALNEAALRSEPIPPGQKSLIRRYFQLIRPTQQPADTPATPR
;
A
#
# COMPACT_ATOMS: atom_id res chain seq x y z
N MET A 1 48.09 3.17 -80.71
CA MET A 1 47.87 2.05 -79.77
C MET A 1 47.03 2.56 -78.62
N LYS A 2 45.82 2.03 -78.39
CA LYS A 2 44.97 2.45 -77.28
C LYS A 2 45.63 1.98 -75.98
N HIS A 3 45.87 2.89 -75.02
CA HIS A 3 46.40 2.53 -73.71
C HIS A 3 45.45 1.54 -73.03
N THR A 4 45.84 0.27 -72.97
CA THR A 4 45.15 -0.73 -72.15
C THR A 4 45.32 -0.31 -70.69
N PRO A 5 44.22 -0.14 -69.93
CA PRO A 5 44.32 0.21 -68.52
C PRO A 5 45.11 -0.88 -67.80
N GLY A 6 46.10 -0.49 -66.99
CA GLY A 6 46.97 -1.45 -66.30
C GLY A 6 46.18 -2.37 -65.36
N LEU A 7 46.70 -3.59 -65.12
CA LEU A 7 46.05 -4.62 -64.28
C LEU A 7 45.64 -4.07 -62.90
N THR A 8 46.46 -3.19 -62.33
CA THR A 8 46.16 -2.49 -61.06
C THR A 8 44.91 -1.62 -61.13
N GLN A 9 44.63 -0.96 -62.25
CA GLN A 9 43.40 -0.17 -62.44
C GLN A 9 42.17 -1.08 -62.57
N MET A 10 42.30 -2.22 -63.26
CA MET A 10 41.21 -3.20 -63.37
C MET A 10 40.88 -3.88 -62.02
N LEU A 11 41.87 -4.06 -61.13
CA LEU A 11 41.66 -4.67 -59.81
C LEU A 11 41.08 -3.71 -58.76
N ARG A 12 41.27 -2.39 -58.89
CA ARG A 12 40.72 -1.39 -57.96
C ARG A 12 39.21 -1.52 -57.67
N PRO A 13 38.31 -1.69 -58.66
CA PRO A 13 36.88 -1.86 -58.37
C PRO A 13 36.58 -3.12 -57.55
N PHE A 14 37.28 -4.23 -57.83
CA PHE A 14 37.15 -5.46 -57.03
C PHE A 14 37.65 -5.26 -55.61
N GLN A 15 38.79 -4.56 -55.44
CA GLN A 15 39.34 -4.23 -54.13
C GLN A 15 38.38 -3.34 -53.32
N GLN A 16 37.79 -2.31 -53.95
CA GLN A 16 36.83 -1.43 -53.30
C GLN A 16 35.58 -2.20 -52.85
N ARG A 17 35.01 -3.05 -53.71
CA ARG A 17 33.84 -3.89 -53.35
C ARG A 17 34.16 -4.91 -52.27
N GLN A 18 35.32 -5.56 -52.36
CA GLN A 18 35.77 -6.49 -51.33
C GLN A 18 35.95 -5.80 -49.98
N ARG A 19 36.51 -4.58 -49.96
CA ARG A 19 36.63 -3.77 -48.74
C ARG A 19 35.26 -3.39 -48.19
N LEU A 20 34.33 -2.93 -49.02
CA LEU A 20 32.96 -2.62 -48.60
C LEU A 20 32.26 -3.85 -48.01
N MET A 21 32.41 -5.03 -48.64
CA MET A 21 31.84 -6.26 -48.12
C MET A 21 32.45 -6.67 -46.77
N ARG A 22 33.77 -6.54 -46.60
CA ARG A 22 34.45 -6.80 -45.31
C ARG A 22 34.01 -5.82 -44.22
N ILE A 23 33.89 -4.53 -44.55
CA ILE A 23 33.38 -3.50 -43.63
C ILE A 23 31.96 -3.87 -43.20
N TRP A 24 31.10 -4.22 -44.16
CA TRP A 24 29.71 -4.56 -43.90
C TRP A 24 29.57 -5.83 -43.04
N GLN A 25 30.38 -6.86 -43.30
CA GLN A 25 30.42 -8.09 -42.49
C GLN A 25 30.93 -7.83 -41.07
N ALA A 26 31.96 -7.00 -40.91
CA ALA A 26 32.49 -6.65 -39.59
C ALA A 26 31.48 -5.82 -38.78
N ALA A 27 30.82 -4.85 -39.42
CA ALA A 27 29.75 -4.08 -38.80
C ALA A 27 28.59 -4.97 -38.37
N ALA A 28 28.16 -5.90 -39.23
CA ALA A 28 27.07 -6.85 -38.91
C ALA A 28 27.41 -7.77 -37.73
N ARG A 29 28.64 -8.31 -37.69
CA ARG A 29 29.09 -9.15 -36.56
C ARG A 29 29.20 -8.37 -35.26
N ALA A 30 29.75 -7.15 -35.32
CA ALA A 30 29.83 -6.28 -34.15
C ALA A 30 28.43 -5.94 -33.61
N LEU A 31 27.50 -5.60 -34.50
CA LEU A 31 26.10 -5.34 -34.14
C LEU A 31 25.45 -6.54 -33.44
N LEU A 32 25.70 -7.76 -33.94
CA LEU A 32 25.14 -8.98 -33.36
C LEU A 32 25.71 -9.25 -31.95
N ILE A 33 27.03 -9.14 -31.79
CA ILE A 33 27.71 -9.38 -30.51
C ILE A 33 27.27 -8.36 -29.46
N THR A 34 27.26 -7.08 -29.80
CA THR A 34 26.88 -6.03 -28.85
C THR A 34 25.40 -6.06 -28.52
N SER A 35 24.52 -6.32 -29.49
CA SER A 35 23.08 -6.45 -29.22
C SER A 35 22.79 -7.64 -28.30
N SER A 36 23.49 -8.77 -28.48
CA SER A 36 23.36 -9.93 -27.60
C SER A 36 23.79 -9.59 -26.17
N PHE A 37 24.94 -8.92 -26.01
CA PHE A 37 25.46 -8.51 -24.70
C PHE A 37 24.56 -7.49 -24.00
N VAL A 38 24.09 -6.47 -24.73
CA VAL A 38 23.17 -5.46 -24.21
C VAL A 38 21.84 -6.09 -23.80
N THR A 39 21.30 -7.04 -24.58
CA THR A 39 20.06 -7.75 -24.23
C THR A 39 20.22 -8.48 -22.89
N VAL A 40 21.33 -9.22 -22.70
CA VAL A 40 21.62 -9.91 -21.43
C VAL A 40 21.73 -8.92 -20.28
N ILE A 41 22.44 -7.80 -20.46
CA ILE A 41 22.56 -6.76 -19.41
C ILE A 41 21.21 -6.12 -19.10
N THR A 42 20.39 -5.81 -20.11
CA THR A 42 19.07 -5.22 -19.86
C THR A 42 18.16 -6.20 -19.12
N LEU A 43 18.27 -7.50 -19.40
CA LEU A 43 17.52 -8.53 -18.70
C LEU A 43 17.97 -8.66 -17.25
N THR A 44 19.29 -8.69 -16.99
CA THR A 44 19.81 -8.77 -15.61
C THR A 44 19.53 -7.48 -14.83
N ALA A 45 19.73 -6.30 -15.42
CA ALA A 45 19.43 -5.02 -14.78
C ALA A 45 17.94 -4.89 -14.41
N SER A 46 17.04 -5.43 -15.24
CA SER A 46 15.61 -5.49 -14.93
C SER A 46 15.32 -6.34 -13.70
N CYS A 47 16.05 -7.44 -13.49
CA CYS A 47 15.96 -8.24 -12.26
C CYS A 47 16.44 -7.49 -11.00
N PHE A 48 17.37 -6.53 -11.14
CA PHE A 48 17.88 -5.71 -10.03
C PHE A 48 17.16 -4.35 -9.87
N GLY A 49 16.10 -4.09 -10.65
CA GLY A 49 15.32 -2.85 -10.56
C GLY A 49 16.03 -1.60 -11.08
N PHE A 50 17.12 -1.76 -11.84
CA PHE A 50 17.84 -0.63 -12.41
C PHE A 50 17.24 -0.24 -13.77
N SER A 51 16.86 1.02 -13.94
CA SER A 51 16.24 1.50 -15.19
C SER A 51 17.26 2.27 -16.05
N TRP A 52 17.42 1.86 -17.30
CA TRP A 52 18.28 2.53 -18.30
C TRP A 52 17.42 3.35 -19.24
N SER A 53 18.00 4.44 -19.78
CA SER A 53 17.36 5.17 -20.87
C SER A 53 17.13 4.25 -22.07
N PRO A 54 15.92 4.25 -22.69
CA PRO A 54 15.63 3.39 -23.84
C PRO A 54 16.48 3.73 -25.08
N ALA A 55 17.11 4.92 -25.10
CA ALA A 55 18.01 5.33 -26.17
C ALA A 55 19.41 4.68 -26.08
N LEU A 56 19.78 4.11 -24.93
CA LEU A 56 21.13 3.61 -24.70
C LEU A 56 21.48 2.33 -25.50
N PRO A 57 20.60 1.30 -25.59
CA PRO A 57 20.86 0.11 -26.40
C PRO A 57 21.17 0.38 -27.88
N PRO A 58 20.34 1.14 -28.64
CA PRO A 58 20.63 1.40 -30.05
C PRO A 58 21.89 2.26 -30.23
N LEU A 59 22.16 3.20 -29.31
CA LEU A 59 23.36 4.02 -29.36
C LEU A 59 24.64 3.18 -29.25
N LEU A 60 24.71 2.27 -28.26
CA LEU A 60 25.86 1.38 -28.09
C LEU A 60 26.05 0.44 -29.29
N ALA A 61 24.96 -0.07 -29.85
CA ALA A 61 24.99 -0.95 -31.01
C ALA A 61 25.56 -0.23 -32.25
N VAL A 62 25.13 1.01 -32.52
CA VAL A 62 25.62 1.85 -33.62
C VAL A 62 27.10 2.22 -33.44
N VAL A 63 27.49 2.63 -32.23
CA VAL A 63 28.89 3.00 -31.93
C VAL A 63 29.81 1.79 -32.14
N ALA A 64 29.44 0.61 -31.66
CA ALA A 64 30.24 -0.60 -31.85
C ALA A 64 30.36 -1.01 -33.33
N ALA A 65 29.27 -0.90 -34.10
CA ALA A 65 29.28 -1.17 -35.53
C ALA A 65 30.19 -0.17 -36.29
N ALA A 66 30.15 1.11 -35.91
CA ALA A 66 31.00 2.16 -36.48
C ALA A 66 32.49 1.93 -36.17
N ILE A 67 32.83 1.56 -34.93
CA ILE A 67 34.21 1.23 -34.54
C ILE A 67 34.71 0.01 -35.32
N ALA A 68 33.89 -1.04 -35.46
CA ALA A 68 34.26 -2.22 -36.24
C ALA A 68 34.47 -1.87 -37.73
N ALA A 69 33.58 -1.09 -38.32
CA ALA A 69 33.71 -0.59 -39.69
C ALA A 69 35.00 0.23 -39.88
N LEU A 70 35.28 1.15 -38.97
CA LEU A 70 36.48 1.99 -39.00
C LEU A 70 37.75 1.14 -38.85
N SER A 71 37.75 0.15 -37.96
CA SER A 71 38.89 -0.76 -37.77
C SER A 71 39.24 -1.54 -39.05
N VAL A 72 38.24 -1.91 -39.84
CA VAL A 72 38.45 -2.57 -41.14
C VAL A 72 38.86 -1.56 -42.21
N LEU A 73 38.32 -0.34 -42.18
CA LEU A 73 38.72 0.72 -43.10
C LEU A 73 40.20 1.11 -42.95
N LEU A 74 40.69 1.13 -41.71
CA LEU A 74 42.09 1.40 -41.38
C LEU A 74 43.04 0.25 -41.73
N ARG A 75 42.52 -0.98 -41.88
CA ARG A 75 43.32 -2.13 -42.36
C ARG A 75 43.51 -2.03 -43.87
N THR A 76 44.72 -1.69 -44.28
CA THR A 76 45.09 -1.62 -45.70
C THR A 76 45.08 -3.01 -46.34
N SER A 77 44.03 -3.35 -47.08
CA SER A 77 44.06 -4.55 -47.93
C SER A 77 45.01 -4.32 -49.11
N THR A 78 46.01 -5.17 -49.24
CA THR A 78 46.99 -5.09 -50.33
C THR A 78 46.38 -5.61 -51.65
N LEU A 79 46.79 -5.06 -52.80
CA LEU A 79 46.32 -5.54 -54.12
C LEU A 79 46.65 -7.03 -54.34
N ARG A 80 47.75 -7.51 -53.75
CA ARG A 80 48.18 -8.91 -53.82
C ARG A 80 47.19 -9.86 -53.13
N GLU A 81 46.62 -9.46 -51.99
CA GLU A 81 45.55 -10.22 -51.33
C GLU A 81 44.28 -10.29 -52.18
N THR A 82 43.88 -9.17 -52.80
CA THR A 82 42.71 -9.13 -53.67
C THR A 82 42.93 -10.01 -54.91
N ALA A 83 44.11 -9.98 -55.51
CA ALA A 83 44.46 -10.84 -56.64
C ALA A 83 44.38 -12.33 -56.25
N ARG A 84 45.01 -12.73 -55.13
CA ARG A 84 44.95 -14.12 -54.64
C ARG A 84 43.53 -14.56 -54.30
N TRP A 85 42.73 -13.67 -53.71
CA TRP A 85 41.33 -13.95 -53.41
C TRP A 85 40.50 -14.13 -54.69
N LEU A 86 40.71 -13.30 -55.72
CA LEU A 86 40.06 -13.44 -57.02
C LEU A 86 40.50 -14.73 -57.72
N ASP A 87 41.78 -15.07 -57.66
CA ASP A 87 42.30 -16.32 -58.23
C ASP A 87 41.61 -17.54 -57.61
N GLN A 88 41.39 -17.54 -56.30
CA GLN A 88 40.66 -18.60 -55.60
C GLN A 88 39.16 -18.61 -55.95
N THR A 89 38.53 -17.44 -55.97
CA THR A 89 37.07 -17.31 -56.19
C THR A 89 36.67 -17.64 -57.63
N LEU A 90 37.49 -17.23 -58.60
CA LEU A 90 37.28 -17.45 -60.03
C LEU A 90 38.03 -18.69 -60.57
N GLN A 91 38.73 -19.42 -59.69
CA GLN A 91 39.56 -20.59 -60.02
C GLN A 91 40.63 -20.32 -61.11
N LEU A 92 41.22 -19.12 -61.11
CA LEU A 92 42.19 -18.69 -62.12
C LEU A 92 43.61 -19.25 -61.90
N LYS A 93 43.82 -20.16 -60.96
CA LYS A 93 45.10 -20.85 -60.70
C LYS A 93 46.30 -19.89 -60.57
N ASP A 94 46.18 -18.89 -59.71
CA ASP A 94 47.23 -17.89 -59.41
C ASP A 94 47.67 -16.99 -60.59
N ARG A 95 46.89 -16.93 -61.68
CA ARG A 95 47.21 -16.10 -62.85
C ARG A 95 47.27 -14.60 -62.52
N LEU A 96 46.34 -14.08 -61.72
CA LEU A 96 46.30 -12.65 -61.36
C LEU A 96 47.43 -12.30 -60.40
N SER A 97 47.70 -13.15 -59.43
CA SER A 97 48.78 -12.93 -58.46
C SER A 97 50.16 -12.98 -59.12
N SER A 98 50.39 -13.92 -60.04
CA SER A 98 51.63 -14.03 -60.82
C SER A 98 51.81 -12.84 -61.77
N ALA A 99 50.76 -12.45 -62.50
CA ALA A 99 50.80 -11.28 -63.39
C ALA A 99 51.10 -9.97 -62.64
N LEU A 100 50.54 -9.81 -61.43
CA LEU A 100 50.80 -8.64 -60.58
C LEU A 100 52.24 -8.64 -60.03
N GLN A 101 52.84 -9.82 -59.81
CA GLN A 101 54.25 -9.94 -59.43
C GLN A 101 55.16 -9.57 -60.60
N PHE A 102 54.91 -10.09 -61.81
CA PHE A 102 55.72 -9.76 -62.99
C PHE A 102 55.65 -8.28 -63.35
N GLN A 103 54.52 -7.61 -63.12
CA GLN A 103 54.39 -6.17 -63.34
C GLN A 103 55.35 -5.31 -62.47
N GLN A 104 55.95 -5.89 -61.43
CA GLN A 104 56.95 -5.22 -60.57
C GLN A 104 58.39 -5.43 -61.05
N GLU A 105 58.63 -6.33 -62.01
CA GLU A 105 59.96 -6.60 -62.58
C GLU A 105 60.28 -5.62 -63.72
N PRO A 106 61.50 -5.04 -63.77
CA PRO A 106 61.87 -4.05 -64.78
C PRO A 106 62.04 -4.65 -66.19
N ASP A 107 62.52 -5.91 -66.27
CA ASP A 107 62.82 -6.58 -67.54
C ASP A 107 61.89 -7.78 -67.76
N LEU A 108 60.75 -7.52 -68.41
CA LEU A 108 59.74 -8.54 -68.70
C LEU A 108 60.17 -9.44 -69.87
N THR A 109 60.31 -10.73 -69.60
CA THR A 109 60.47 -11.74 -70.67
C THR A 109 59.22 -11.82 -71.57
N PRO A 110 59.34 -12.20 -72.85
CA PRO A 110 58.20 -12.32 -73.76
C PRO A 110 57.08 -13.25 -73.23
N VAL A 111 57.46 -14.31 -72.48
CA VAL A 111 56.49 -15.23 -71.86
C VAL A 111 55.74 -14.55 -70.71
N GLN A 112 56.41 -13.76 -69.87
CA GLN A 112 55.74 -12.99 -68.82
C GLN A 112 54.78 -11.95 -69.40
N GLN A 113 55.12 -11.31 -70.52
CA GLN A 113 54.22 -10.38 -71.22
C GLN A 113 52.94 -11.09 -71.69
N LEU A 114 53.07 -12.31 -72.24
CA LEU A 114 51.92 -13.14 -72.63
C LEU A 114 51.06 -13.55 -71.42
N GLN A 115 51.67 -13.87 -70.28
CA GLN A 115 50.95 -14.21 -69.05
C GLN A 115 50.19 -13.01 -68.47
N ILE A 116 50.77 -11.81 -68.52
CA ILE A 116 50.09 -10.56 -68.13
C ILE A 116 48.91 -10.30 -69.08
N ALA A 117 49.09 -10.48 -70.38
CA ALA A 117 48.02 -10.31 -71.38
C ALA A 117 46.87 -11.31 -71.20
N ASP A 118 47.18 -12.59 -70.93
CA ASP A 118 46.17 -13.61 -70.64
C ASP A 118 45.41 -13.28 -69.34
N ALA A 119 46.11 -12.90 -68.27
CA ALA A 119 45.47 -12.48 -67.02
C ALA A 119 44.51 -11.29 -67.23
N HIS A 120 44.90 -10.32 -68.06
CA HIS A 120 44.04 -9.22 -68.49
C HIS A 120 42.78 -9.70 -69.23
N GLN A 121 42.95 -10.60 -70.20
CA GLN A 121 41.84 -11.12 -71.00
C GLN A 121 40.87 -11.94 -70.14
N GLN A 122 41.38 -12.73 -69.17
CA GLN A 122 40.54 -13.48 -68.24
C GLN A 122 39.78 -12.54 -67.30
N LEU A 123 40.44 -11.54 -66.71
CA LEU A 123 39.79 -10.60 -65.80
C LEU A 123 38.72 -9.76 -66.52
N ALA A 124 38.96 -9.37 -67.77
CA ALA A 124 38.03 -8.58 -68.57
C ALA A 124 36.68 -9.29 -68.85
N ARG A 125 36.63 -10.63 -68.73
CA ARG A 125 35.39 -11.40 -68.87
C ARG A 125 34.46 -11.25 -67.67
N PHE A 126 34.96 -10.78 -66.53
CA PHE A 126 34.20 -10.69 -65.29
C PHE A 126 33.98 -9.23 -64.90
N THR A 127 32.73 -8.90 -64.57
CA THR A 127 32.42 -7.59 -64.01
C THR A 127 32.46 -7.67 -62.48
N ALA A 128 33.04 -6.67 -61.82
CA ALA A 128 33.16 -6.62 -60.36
C ALA A 128 31.82 -6.79 -59.63
N GLU A 129 30.70 -6.44 -60.27
CA GLU A 129 29.36 -6.56 -59.68
C GLU A 129 28.86 -7.99 -59.57
N HIS A 130 29.20 -8.83 -60.55
CA HIS A 130 28.75 -10.21 -60.59
C HIS A 130 29.60 -11.11 -59.69
N VAL A 131 30.91 -10.81 -59.57
CA VAL A 131 31.83 -11.60 -58.75
C VAL A 131 31.69 -11.29 -57.25
N VAL A 132 31.39 -10.03 -56.92
CA VAL A 132 31.24 -9.59 -55.52
C VAL A 132 29.87 -8.92 -55.35
N PRO A 133 28.78 -9.71 -55.34
CA PRO A 133 27.46 -9.15 -55.10
C PRO A 133 27.40 -8.57 -53.69
N LEU A 134 26.88 -7.34 -53.58
CA LEU A 134 26.65 -6.69 -52.30
C LEU A 134 25.42 -7.32 -51.64
N VAL A 135 25.60 -8.51 -51.06
CA VAL A 135 24.55 -9.22 -50.33
C VAL A 135 24.57 -8.78 -48.88
N THR A 136 23.40 -8.42 -48.35
CA THR A 136 23.25 -8.15 -46.91
C THR A 136 23.54 -9.43 -46.11
N PRO A 137 24.51 -9.44 -45.17
CA PRO A 137 24.77 -10.60 -44.33
C PRO A 137 23.54 -10.94 -43.50
N VAL A 138 23.32 -12.23 -43.27
CA VAL A 138 22.23 -12.72 -42.42
C VAL A 138 22.36 -12.14 -40.99
N ASP A 139 23.59 -11.94 -40.52
CA ASP A 139 23.90 -11.37 -39.21
C ASP A 139 23.38 -9.94 -39.04
N TRP A 140 23.27 -9.16 -40.13
CA TRP A 140 22.73 -7.80 -40.07
C TRP A 140 21.27 -7.80 -39.63
N LYS A 141 20.46 -8.70 -40.21
CA LYS A 141 19.03 -8.84 -39.86
C LYS A 141 18.86 -9.35 -38.42
N ARG A 142 19.70 -10.29 -38.00
CA ARG A 142 19.70 -10.83 -36.63
C ARG A 142 20.10 -9.77 -35.60
N GLY A 143 21.14 -8.99 -35.90
CA GLY A 143 21.60 -7.89 -35.05
C GLY A 143 20.49 -6.85 -34.84
N LEU A 144 19.86 -6.37 -35.92
CA LEU A 144 18.74 -5.43 -35.84
C LEU A 144 17.55 -5.98 -35.04
N ALA A 145 17.20 -7.25 -35.23
CA ALA A 145 16.12 -7.87 -34.47
C ALA A 145 16.42 -7.92 -32.96
N LEU A 146 17.65 -8.26 -32.57
CA LEU A 146 18.06 -8.26 -31.16
C LEU A 146 18.11 -6.85 -30.57
N THR A 147 18.60 -5.85 -31.32
CA THR A 147 18.56 -4.45 -30.85
C THR A 147 17.12 -4.01 -30.61
N ALA A 148 16.19 -4.35 -31.50
CA ALA A 148 14.77 -4.03 -31.33
C ALA A 148 14.17 -4.72 -30.10
N ILE A 149 14.51 -5.99 -29.85
CA ILE A 149 14.08 -6.71 -28.64
C ILE A 149 14.65 -6.05 -27.38
N ALA A 150 15.93 -5.67 -27.36
CA ALA A 150 16.54 -5.00 -26.22
C ALA A 150 15.88 -3.65 -25.93
N THR A 151 15.59 -2.84 -26.97
CA THR A 151 14.85 -1.58 -26.82
C THR A 151 13.41 -1.81 -26.37
N LEU A 152 12.75 -2.86 -26.87
CA LEU A 152 11.41 -3.21 -26.41
C LEU A 152 11.41 -3.64 -24.95
N LEU A 153 12.43 -4.42 -24.53
CA LEU A 153 12.61 -4.83 -23.14
C LEU A 153 12.90 -3.65 -22.22
N THR A 154 13.58 -2.59 -22.65
CA THR A 154 13.75 -1.40 -21.81
C THR A 154 12.47 -0.57 -21.69
N VAL A 155 11.63 -0.54 -22.73
CA VAL A 155 10.34 0.17 -22.72
C VAL A 155 9.25 -0.60 -21.97
N ILE A 156 9.16 -1.92 -22.17
CA ILE A 156 8.16 -2.80 -21.53
C ILE A 156 8.65 -3.30 -20.16
N GLY A 157 9.96 -3.27 -19.91
CA GLY A 157 10.64 -3.82 -18.73
C GLY A 157 10.30 -3.28 -17.35
N PRO A 158 9.58 -2.15 -17.12
CA PRO A 158 9.03 -1.92 -15.80
C PRO A 158 7.77 -2.77 -15.56
N PHE A 159 7.63 -3.94 -16.21
CA PHE A 159 6.81 -5.03 -15.70
C PHE A 159 7.51 -5.58 -14.45
N ARG A 160 7.45 -4.78 -13.38
CA ARG A 160 7.89 -5.18 -12.05
C ARG A 160 7.06 -6.41 -11.71
N TRP A 161 7.71 -7.57 -11.69
CA TRP A 161 7.19 -8.70 -10.96
C TRP A 161 7.05 -8.20 -9.53
N SER A 162 5.81 -7.92 -9.15
CA SER A 162 5.43 -7.15 -7.98
C SER A 162 5.73 -7.97 -6.72
N GLY A 163 6.98 -7.92 -6.26
CA GLY A 163 7.25 -7.84 -4.84
C GLY A 163 6.78 -6.47 -4.38
N ALA A 164 5.76 -6.44 -3.54
CA ALA A 164 5.11 -5.28 -2.94
C ALA A 164 6.01 -4.03 -2.81
N ALA A 165 5.72 -3.01 -3.62
CA ALA A 165 6.09 -1.63 -3.32
C ALA A 165 4.82 -0.76 -3.45
N VAL A 166 3.80 -1.15 -2.69
CA VAL A 166 2.73 -0.26 -2.27
C VAL A 166 3.35 0.62 -1.18
N GLY A 167 3.78 1.84 -1.50
CA GLY A 167 4.45 2.65 -0.49
C GLY A 167 4.51 4.16 -0.73
N THR A 168 4.35 4.64 -1.96
CA THR A 168 4.60 6.07 -2.21
C THR A 168 3.35 6.95 -2.17
N ALA A 169 2.14 6.44 -2.44
CA ALA A 169 0.92 7.24 -2.32
C ALA A 169 0.35 7.22 -0.90
N ALA A 170 0.21 6.03 -0.29
CA ALA A 170 -0.30 5.85 1.08
C ALA A 170 0.54 6.57 2.14
N GLY A 171 1.85 6.74 1.92
CA GLY A 171 2.70 7.51 2.83
C GLY A 171 2.36 9.01 2.86
N THR A 172 1.87 9.58 1.75
CA THR A 172 1.57 11.03 1.70
C THR A 172 0.26 11.40 2.42
N THR A 173 -0.72 10.51 2.38
CA THR A 173 -1.98 10.68 3.12
C THR A 173 -1.83 10.37 4.59
N ALA A 174 -0.99 9.41 4.96
CA ALA A 174 -0.62 9.18 6.36
C ALA A 174 0.00 10.40 7.03
N VAL A 175 0.91 11.08 6.33
CA VAL A 175 1.54 12.30 6.87
C VAL A 175 0.53 13.45 6.98
N ARG A 176 -0.36 13.61 5.99
CA ARG A 176 -1.38 14.68 6.01
C ARG A 176 -2.38 14.49 7.14
N GLU A 177 -2.96 13.30 7.26
CA GLU A 177 -3.91 13.00 8.34
C GLU A 177 -3.22 13.00 9.71
N GLY A 178 -1.96 12.55 9.78
CA GLY A 178 -1.12 12.67 10.97
C GLY A 178 -0.97 14.11 11.48
N GLN A 179 -0.80 15.07 10.58
CA GLN A 179 -0.71 16.50 10.94
C GLN A 179 -2.05 17.07 11.40
N ARG A 180 -3.14 16.67 10.74
CA ARG A 180 -4.49 17.09 11.11
C ARG A 180 -4.86 16.61 12.52
N MET A 181 -4.64 15.32 12.81
CA MET A 181 -4.89 14.75 14.13
C MET A 181 -4.06 15.42 15.22
N GLN A 182 -2.80 15.76 14.93
CA GLN A 182 -1.94 16.46 15.88
C GLN A 182 -2.45 17.88 16.20
N ALA A 183 -2.96 18.60 15.20
CA ALA A 183 -3.57 19.91 15.41
C ALA A 183 -4.85 19.82 16.25
N GLU A 184 -5.66 18.79 16.05
CA GLU A 184 -6.88 18.57 16.83
C GLU A 184 -6.60 18.09 18.26
N LEU A 185 -5.44 17.47 18.54
CA LEU A 185 -5.05 17.00 19.88
C LEU A 185 -4.57 18.13 20.79
N ALA A 186 -4.05 19.22 20.24
CA ALA A 186 -3.58 20.37 21.01
C ALA A 186 -4.61 20.93 22.02
N PRO A 187 -5.89 21.21 21.66
CA PRO A 187 -6.88 21.68 22.64
C PRO A 187 -7.22 20.64 23.71
N LEU A 188 -7.07 19.34 23.41
CA LEU A 188 -7.25 18.26 24.37
C LEU A 188 -6.09 18.20 25.37
N GLU A 189 -4.85 18.35 24.90
CA GLU A 189 -3.69 18.44 25.78
C GLU A 189 -3.80 19.65 26.72
N GLU A 190 -4.28 20.79 26.22
CA GLU A 190 -4.48 21.99 27.04
C GLU A 190 -5.58 21.78 28.10
N ALA A 191 -6.74 21.24 27.71
CA ALA A 191 -7.81 20.88 28.65
C ALA A 191 -7.37 19.80 29.65
N ALA A 192 -6.53 18.86 29.22
CA ALA A 192 -5.98 17.81 30.09
C ALA A 192 -4.93 18.34 31.08
N ARG A 193 -4.19 19.40 30.74
CA ARG A 193 -3.27 20.08 31.67
C ARG A 193 -4.02 20.82 32.78
N GLU A 194 -5.20 21.35 32.48
CA GLU A 194 -6.09 21.93 33.49
C GLU A 194 -6.71 20.85 34.39
N SER A 195 -6.86 19.62 33.89
CA SER A 195 -7.34 18.49 34.68
C SER A 195 -6.23 17.84 35.52
N THR A 196 -6.54 17.37 36.72
CA THR A 196 -5.60 16.67 37.61
C THR A 196 -5.34 15.20 37.22
N ASP A 197 -5.89 14.74 36.09
CA ASP A 197 -5.89 13.32 35.73
C ASP A 197 -4.59 12.92 35.00
N LYS A 198 -3.73 12.18 35.69
CA LYS A 198 -2.43 11.73 35.16
C LYS A 198 -2.59 10.70 34.04
N ASP A 199 -3.61 9.85 34.09
CA ASP A 199 -3.82 8.79 33.10
C ASP A 199 -4.16 9.41 31.73
N LEU A 200 -4.96 10.47 31.75
CA LEU A 200 -5.32 11.24 30.55
C LEU A 200 -4.09 11.89 29.92
N GLN A 201 -3.26 12.56 30.73
CA GLN A 201 -2.05 13.22 30.24
C GLN A 201 -1.07 12.22 29.62
N GLN A 202 -0.88 11.05 30.24
CA GLN A 202 -0.02 9.99 29.70
C GLN A 202 -0.56 9.43 28.38
N THR A 203 -1.87 9.26 28.27
CA THR A 203 -2.51 8.72 27.05
C THR A 203 -2.44 9.72 25.90
N LEU A 204 -2.67 11.01 26.14
CA LEU A 204 -2.51 12.03 25.11
C LEU A 204 -1.05 12.16 24.65
N GLN A 205 -0.10 12.06 25.59
CA GLN A 205 1.32 12.08 25.26
C GLN A 205 1.76 10.86 24.44
N SER A 206 1.22 9.67 24.73
CA SER A 206 1.50 8.48 23.92
C SER A 206 0.90 8.60 22.52
N MET A 207 -0.31 9.13 22.37
CA MET A 207 -0.92 9.41 21.05
C MET A 207 -0.11 10.40 20.24
N ASN A 208 0.33 11.50 20.84
CA ASN A 208 1.15 12.51 20.16
C ASN A 208 2.47 11.91 19.67
N ARG A 209 3.10 11.05 20.47
CA ARG A 209 4.29 10.28 20.07
C ARG A 209 4.00 9.35 18.90
N THR A 210 2.90 8.59 18.95
CA THR A 210 2.50 7.66 17.87
C THR A 210 2.24 8.41 16.56
N LEU A 211 1.57 9.57 16.62
CA LEU A 211 1.36 10.43 15.45
C LEU A 211 2.67 10.98 14.90
N GLN A 212 3.61 11.38 15.76
CA GLN A 212 4.92 11.85 15.33
C GLN A 212 5.75 10.74 14.66
N GLU A 213 5.64 9.50 15.15
CA GLU A 213 6.24 8.32 14.51
C GLU A 213 5.63 8.07 13.12
N LEU A 214 4.30 8.18 12.97
CA LEU A 214 3.61 8.06 11.68
C LEU A 214 4.00 9.15 10.68
N GLN A 215 4.31 10.36 11.15
CA GLN A 215 4.78 11.46 10.30
C GLN A 215 6.24 11.27 9.86
N THR A 216 7.08 10.71 10.73
CA THR A 216 8.54 10.65 10.51
C THR A 216 8.94 9.41 9.72
N GLN A 217 8.24 8.30 9.90
CA GLN A 217 8.54 7.03 9.25
C GLN A 217 7.39 6.62 8.33
N PRO A 218 7.64 6.36 7.03
CA PRO A 218 6.65 5.77 6.16
C PRO A 218 6.41 4.32 6.59
N LEU A 219 5.48 4.13 7.52
CA LEU A 219 5.05 2.81 7.99
C LEU A 219 4.19 2.14 6.92
N PRO A 220 4.24 0.79 6.80
CA PRO A 220 3.33 0.08 5.91
C PRO A 220 1.87 0.32 6.36
N PRO A 221 0.90 0.32 5.42
CA PRO A 221 -0.49 0.65 5.73
C PRO A 221 -1.07 -0.15 6.90
N GLU A 222 -0.76 -1.45 6.99
CA GLU A 222 -1.23 -2.34 8.05
C GLU A 222 -0.77 -1.88 9.45
N GLU A 223 0.50 -1.48 9.58
CA GLU A 223 1.03 -0.98 10.85
C GLU A 223 0.44 0.39 11.22
N ALA A 224 0.22 1.27 10.22
CA ALA A 224 -0.43 2.55 10.44
C ALA A 224 -1.88 2.38 10.94
N PHE A 225 -2.64 1.45 10.35
CA PHE A 225 -3.99 1.13 10.81
C PHE A 225 -4.02 0.51 12.21
N ALA A 226 -3.08 -0.39 12.52
CA ALA A 226 -3.00 -0.99 13.85
C ALA A 226 -2.78 0.08 14.94
N LYS A 227 -1.87 1.03 14.69
CA LYS A 227 -1.62 2.15 15.60
C LYS A 227 -2.84 3.07 15.75
N LEU A 228 -3.55 3.37 14.66
CA LEU A 228 -4.79 4.17 14.72
C LEU A 228 -5.89 3.47 15.53
N ALA A 229 -6.06 2.16 15.36
CA ALA A 229 -7.03 1.37 16.11
C ALA A 229 -6.70 1.29 17.61
N GLU A 230 -5.41 1.22 17.97
CA GLU A 230 -4.97 1.26 19.37
C GLU A 230 -5.28 2.64 20.01
N MET A 231 -5.09 3.73 19.26
CA MET A 231 -5.47 5.08 19.71
C MET A 231 -7.00 5.20 19.88
N GLU A 232 -7.79 4.69 18.94
CA GLU A 232 -9.26 4.67 19.06
C GLU A 232 -9.72 3.91 20.32
N ASN A 233 -9.16 2.72 20.55
CA ASN A 233 -9.50 1.91 21.73
C ASN A 233 -9.11 2.61 23.05
N SER A 234 -7.96 3.27 23.12
CA SER A 234 -7.53 3.98 24.33
C SER A 234 -8.37 5.24 24.59
N LEU A 235 -8.77 5.99 23.55
CA LEU A 235 -9.74 7.08 23.69
C LEU A 235 -11.10 6.56 24.17
N GLN A 236 -11.57 5.44 23.64
CA GLN A 236 -12.85 4.85 24.03
C GLN A 236 -12.85 4.40 25.50
N GLN A 237 -11.74 3.81 25.97
CA GLN A 237 -11.57 3.45 27.38
C GLN A 237 -11.56 4.69 28.29
N LEU A 238 -10.86 5.76 27.88
CA LEU A 238 -10.88 7.03 28.61
C LEU A 238 -12.28 7.65 28.64
N GLN A 239 -12.99 7.64 27.51
CA GLN A 239 -14.36 8.13 27.44
C GLN A 239 -15.24 7.38 28.44
N GLN A 240 -15.13 6.05 28.54
CA GLN A 240 -15.90 5.26 29.52
C GLN A 240 -15.54 5.60 30.98
N LYS A 241 -14.26 5.92 31.25
CA LYS A 241 -13.83 6.35 32.60
C LYS A 241 -14.36 7.76 32.95
N LEU A 242 -14.42 8.65 31.98
CA LEU A 242 -14.82 10.05 32.16
C LEU A 242 -16.33 10.26 32.13
N SER A 243 -17.04 9.46 31.34
CA SER A 243 -18.50 9.52 31.27
C SER A 243 -19.11 8.85 32.49
N ASN A 244 -19.52 9.68 33.45
CA ASN A 244 -20.30 9.27 34.61
C ASN A 244 -21.76 9.72 34.44
N PRO A 245 -22.56 9.03 33.60
CA PRO A 245 -23.93 9.45 33.32
C PRO A 245 -24.80 9.46 34.58
N ALA A 246 -24.49 8.59 35.55
CA ALA A 246 -25.16 8.56 36.85
C ALA A 246 -25.00 9.88 37.62
N THR A 247 -23.77 10.39 37.76
CA THR A 247 -23.52 11.64 38.50
C THR A 247 -24.12 12.86 37.80
N MET A 248 -24.14 12.86 36.47
CA MET A 248 -24.84 13.92 35.71
C MET A 248 -26.36 13.88 35.93
N GLN A 249 -26.97 12.69 35.97
CA GLN A 249 -28.38 12.55 36.29
C GLN A 249 -28.69 13.02 37.72
N GLN A 250 -27.84 12.66 38.68
CA GLN A 250 -27.98 13.10 40.07
C GLN A 250 -27.99 14.63 40.20
N LEU A 251 -27.10 15.32 39.48
CA LEU A 251 -27.10 16.79 39.45
C LEU A 251 -28.36 17.38 38.80
N LYS A 252 -28.90 16.73 37.78
CA LYS A 252 -30.16 17.18 37.16
C LYS A 252 -31.33 17.02 38.13
N ASP A 253 -31.41 15.90 38.84
CA ASP A 253 -32.46 15.64 39.82
C ASP A 253 -32.35 16.64 41.00
N ILE A 254 -31.13 16.95 41.44
CA ILE A 254 -30.88 18.02 42.42
C ILE A 254 -31.35 19.38 41.85
N GLY A 255 -31.02 19.68 40.60
CA GLY A 255 -31.47 20.89 39.93
C GLY A 255 -32.99 21.02 39.88
N GLU A 256 -33.71 19.94 39.59
CA GLU A 256 -35.18 19.89 39.58
C GLU A 256 -35.79 20.02 40.98
N ALA A 257 -35.10 19.51 42.01
CA ALA A 257 -35.50 19.74 43.39
C ALA A 257 -35.30 21.20 43.82
N MET A 258 -34.19 21.81 43.41
CA MET A 258 -33.86 23.21 43.70
C MET A 258 -34.75 24.19 42.94
N SER A 259 -35.18 23.88 41.71
CA SER A 259 -36.04 24.75 40.93
C SER A 259 -37.48 24.86 41.46
N ALA A 260 -37.83 24.09 42.49
CA ALA A 260 -39.12 24.20 43.16
C ALA A 260 -39.23 25.41 44.10
N ALA A 261 -38.16 26.17 44.30
CA ALA A 261 -38.14 27.38 45.11
C ALA A 261 -37.67 28.57 44.27
N ASP A 262 -38.41 29.69 44.35
CA ASP A 262 -38.20 30.87 43.49
C ASP A 262 -36.76 31.42 43.56
N GLU A 263 -36.17 31.49 44.75
CA GLU A 263 -34.79 32.00 44.91
C GLU A 263 -33.70 31.03 44.42
N LEU A 264 -34.02 29.75 44.23
CA LEU A 264 -33.11 28.72 43.73
C LEU A 264 -33.42 28.33 42.28
N GLU A 265 -34.44 28.93 41.67
CA GLU A 265 -34.96 28.59 40.36
C GLU A 265 -33.86 28.67 39.28
N ASP A 266 -33.11 29.77 39.27
CA ASP A 266 -32.04 29.99 38.29
C ASP A 266 -30.96 28.91 38.37
N VAL A 267 -30.48 28.59 39.58
CA VAL A 267 -29.48 27.55 39.81
C VAL A 267 -30.02 26.17 39.45
N GLY A 268 -31.26 25.88 39.85
CA GLY A 268 -31.93 24.61 39.55
C GLY A 268 -32.11 24.38 38.05
N ASN A 269 -32.47 25.43 37.31
CA ASN A 269 -32.59 25.42 35.85
C ASN A 269 -31.24 25.24 35.16
N LEU A 270 -30.17 25.85 35.67
CA LEU A 270 -28.81 25.67 35.12
C LEU A 270 -28.29 24.24 35.35
N LEU A 271 -28.54 23.64 36.52
CA LEU A 271 -28.18 22.26 36.83
C LEU A 271 -28.97 21.25 35.99
N SER A 272 -30.31 21.39 35.93
CA SER A 272 -31.18 20.48 35.17
C SER A 272 -30.93 20.55 33.65
N SER A 273 -30.63 21.74 33.12
CA SER A 273 -30.23 21.92 31.71
C SER A 273 -28.80 21.44 31.40
N GLY A 274 -28.01 21.06 32.41
CA GLY A 274 -26.65 20.56 32.24
C GLY A 274 -25.62 21.64 31.90
N LYS A 275 -25.91 22.92 32.22
CA LYS A 275 -25.00 24.06 32.10
C LYS A 275 -24.14 24.21 33.36
N LEU A 276 -23.31 23.19 33.59
CA LEU A 276 -22.61 22.98 34.87
C LEU A 276 -21.64 24.12 35.24
N ASP A 277 -20.97 24.75 34.29
CA ASP A 277 -20.07 25.88 34.56
C ASP A 277 -20.82 27.11 35.10
N GLN A 278 -21.98 27.40 34.51
CA GLN A 278 -22.84 28.51 34.93
C GLN A 278 -23.50 28.17 36.27
N ALA A 279 -24.00 26.94 36.42
CA ALA A 279 -24.58 26.46 37.67
C ALA A 279 -23.59 26.57 38.83
N ALA A 280 -22.32 26.19 38.62
CA ALA A 280 -21.30 26.30 39.65
C ALA A 280 -20.91 27.74 39.97
N ALA A 281 -20.92 28.64 38.98
CA ALA A 281 -20.65 30.06 39.21
C ALA A 281 -21.79 30.72 40.00
N GLU A 282 -23.04 30.34 39.75
CA GLU A 282 -24.19 30.82 40.52
C GLU A 282 -24.27 30.18 41.91
N LEU A 283 -24.08 28.87 42.05
CA LEU A 283 -24.00 28.19 43.36
C LEU A 283 -22.95 28.81 44.30
N ALA A 284 -21.81 29.24 43.76
CA ALA A 284 -20.76 29.90 44.55
C ALA A 284 -21.13 31.34 44.97
N LYS A 285 -22.13 31.96 44.33
CA LYS A 285 -22.65 33.29 44.69
C LYS A 285 -23.92 33.22 45.54
N THR A 286 -24.66 32.11 45.46
CA THR A 286 -25.89 31.89 46.22
C THR A 286 -25.57 31.78 47.71
N GLN A 287 -25.81 32.87 48.44
CA GLN A 287 -25.88 32.86 49.90
C GLN A 287 -27.19 32.19 50.34
N ALA A 288 -27.28 31.79 51.60
CA ALA A 288 -28.43 31.07 52.13
C ALA A 288 -29.77 31.75 51.75
N PRO A 289 -30.62 31.09 50.92
CA PRO A 289 -31.83 31.72 50.38
C PRO A 289 -32.88 31.94 51.47
N GLN A 290 -33.56 33.09 51.43
CA GLN A 290 -34.66 33.47 52.32
C GLN A 290 -35.99 32.85 51.86
N LEU A 291 -36.01 31.53 51.84
CA LEU A 291 -37.20 30.76 51.46
C LEU A 291 -38.28 30.80 52.53
N ASP A 292 -39.55 30.75 52.13
CA ASP A 292 -40.65 30.55 53.06
C ASP A 292 -40.51 29.17 53.75
N ARG A 293 -41.13 29.01 54.93
CA ARG A 293 -41.07 27.77 55.71
C ARG A 293 -41.60 26.57 54.93
N SER A 294 -42.59 26.78 54.05
CA SER A 294 -43.15 25.74 53.18
C SER A 294 -42.15 25.30 52.11
N GLU A 295 -41.56 26.26 51.40
CA GLU A 295 -40.58 26.03 50.32
C GLU A 295 -39.32 25.34 50.85
N ARG A 296 -38.81 25.81 51.99
CA ARG A 296 -37.67 25.19 52.68
C ARG A 296 -37.89 23.72 52.96
N ARG A 297 -39.06 23.37 53.49
CA ARG A 297 -39.41 21.97 53.79
C ARG A 297 -39.52 21.15 52.51
N ALA A 298 -40.18 21.68 51.48
CA ALA A 298 -40.35 20.98 50.22
C ALA A 298 -39.01 20.67 49.53
N VAL A 299 -38.11 21.65 49.44
CA VAL A 299 -36.78 21.47 48.85
C VAL A 299 -35.92 20.54 49.70
N ALA A 300 -35.91 20.72 51.03
CA ALA A 300 -35.13 19.87 51.92
C ALA A 300 -35.58 18.41 51.89
N GLU A 301 -36.89 18.13 51.92
CA GLU A 301 -37.42 16.77 51.82
C GLU A 301 -37.05 16.12 50.50
N LYS A 302 -37.15 16.84 49.36
CA LYS A 302 -36.73 16.34 48.05
C LYS A 302 -35.23 16.04 48.00
N LEU A 303 -34.38 16.96 48.47
CA LEU A 303 -32.92 16.76 48.49
C LEU A 303 -32.53 15.58 49.39
N GLN A 304 -33.22 15.39 50.51
CA GLN A 304 -32.98 14.26 51.41
C GLN A 304 -33.43 12.93 50.81
N GLN A 305 -34.57 12.90 50.11
CA GLN A 305 -35.00 11.72 49.35
C GLN A 305 -33.99 11.36 48.25
N LEU A 306 -33.52 12.35 47.50
CA LEU A 306 -32.49 12.16 46.47
C LEU A 306 -31.18 11.63 47.08
N GLN A 307 -30.73 12.18 48.21
CA GLN A 307 -29.56 11.67 48.92
C GLN A 307 -29.71 10.17 49.25
N GLN A 308 -30.85 9.76 49.82
CA GLN A 308 -31.09 8.35 50.15
C GLN A 308 -31.11 7.47 48.89
N GLN A 309 -31.76 7.94 47.82
CA GLN A 309 -31.79 7.25 46.53
C GLN A 309 -30.37 7.09 45.95
N PHE A 310 -29.51 8.10 46.08
CA PHE A 310 -28.14 8.08 45.59
C PHE A 310 -27.22 7.20 46.43
N GLN A 311 -27.43 7.12 47.75
CA GLN A 311 -26.69 6.21 48.63
C GLN A 311 -27.05 4.73 48.38
N GLN A 312 -28.31 4.45 48.02
CA GLN A 312 -28.77 3.09 47.71
C GLN A 312 -28.32 2.60 46.33
N SER A 313 -28.08 3.51 45.39
CA SER A 313 -27.57 3.18 44.07
C SER A 313 -26.06 2.98 44.13
N ALA A 314 -25.62 1.74 44.38
CA ALA A 314 -24.21 1.38 44.43
C ALA A 314 -23.48 1.79 43.14
N LYS A 315 -22.67 2.88 43.18
CA LYS A 315 -21.63 3.31 42.21
C LYS A 315 -21.15 4.75 42.55
N PRO A 316 -20.21 5.30 41.76
CA PRO A 316 -18.76 5.49 41.99
C PRO A 316 -18.40 6.67 42.96
N GLN A 317 -17.12 6.85 43.30
CA GLN A 317 -16.60 7.88 44.24
C GLN A 317 -17.16 9.31 44.03
N GLY A 318 -17.49 9.71 42.80
CA GLY A 318 -18.06 11.04 42.50
C GLY A 318 -19.52 11.21 42.94
N SER A 319 -20.32 10.14 42.93
CA SER A 319 -21.74 10.20 43.31
C SER A 319 -21.94 10.38 44.81
N GLN A 320 -21.00 9.89 45.62
CA GLN A 320 -21.08 10.00 47.07
C GLN A 320 -20.92 11.46 47.53
N LYS A 321 -19.98 12.20 46.94
CA LYS A 321 -19.78 13.63 47.25
C LYS A 321 -20.98 14.50 46.87
N VAL A 322 -21.61 14.22 45.73
CA VAL A 322 -22.82 14.94 45.29
C VAL A 322 -23.99 14.62 46.23
N ALA A 323 -24.16 13.36 46.62
CA ALA A 323 -25.18 12.96 47.60
C ALA A 323 -24.94 13.59 48.99
N ASP A 324 -23.69 13.63 49.45
CA ASP A 324 -23.32 14.23 50.74
C ASP A 324 -23.54 15.74 50.74
N ALA A 325 -23.19 16.42 49.64
CA ALA A 325 -23.48 17.85 49.46
C ALA A 325 -24.99 18.12 49.46
N ALA A 326 -25.79 17.34 48.73
CA ALA A 326 -27.24 17.47 48.73
C ALA A 326 -27.86 17.25 50.13
N GLY A 327 -27.33 16.29 50.89
CA GLY A 327 -27.74 16.03 52.28
C GLY A 327 -27.42 17.20 53.21
N ARG A 328 -26.19 17.71 53.18
CA ARG A 328 -25.78 18.88 53.99
C ARG A 328 -26.58 20.13 53.63
N MET A 329 -26.89 20.30 52.34
CA MET A 329 -27.73 21.39 51.85
C MET A 329 -29.16 21.28 52.42
N SER A 330 -29.74 20.08 52.42
CA SER A 330 -31.03 19.80 53.07
C SER A 330 -31.00 20.09 54.57
N GLU A 331 -29.97 19.63 55.28
CA GLU A 331 -29.80 19.89 56.72
C GLU A 331 -29.64 21.39 57.05
N GLY A 332 -28.89 22.13 56.21
CA GLY A 332 -28.74 23.58 56.35
C GLY A 332 -30.08 24.31 56.19
N LEU A 333 -30.88 23.93 55.21
CA LEU A 333 -32.22 24.48 54.98
C LEU A 333 -33.20 24.16 56.13
N GLN A 334 -33.17 22.94 56.68
CA GLN A 334 -34.04 22.54 57.79
C GLN A 334 -33.70 23.28 59.10
N ASN A 335 -32.41 23.44 59.39
CA ASN A 335 -31.93 24.05 60.64
C ASN A 335 -31.73 25.56 60.56
N GLN A 336 -31.97 26.17 59.40
CA GLN A 336 -31.68 27.59 59.12
C GLN A 336 -30.19 27.94 59.32
N ASP A 337 -29.31 26.97 59.06
CA ASP A 337 -27.88 27.11 59.19
C ASP A 337 -27.28 27.54 57.84
N ALA A 338 -27.14 28.85 57.67
CA ALA A 338 -26.65 29.46 56.45
C ALA A 338 -25.23 28.98 56.08
N GLN A 339 -24.37 28.77 57.08
CA GLN A 339 -22.99 28.33 56.84
C GLN A 339 -22.94 26.92 56.29
N LYS A 340 -23.75 25.99 56.83
CA LYS A 340 -23.83 24.62 56.29
C LYS A 340 -24.38 24.58 54.87
N PHE A 341 -25.37 25.42 54.57
CA PHE A 341 -25.90 25.53 53.21
C PHE A 341 -24.83 26.05 52.25
N GLU A 342 -24.11 27.12 52.60
CA GLU A 342 -23.05 27.69 51.79
C GLU A 342 -21.90 26.70 51.57
N GLU A 343 -21.41 26.01 52.61
CA GLU A 343 -20.38 24.97 52.47
C GLU A 343 -20.83 23.83 51.55
N ALA A 344 -22.10 23.42 51.66
CA ALA A 344 -22.68 22.39 50.79
C ALA A 344 -22.84 22.88 49.34
N ALA A 345 -23.24 24.14 49.14
CA ALA A 345 -23.37 24.77 47.84
C ALA A 345 -22.01 24.94 47.15
N GLU A 346 -20.97 25.33 47.89
CA GLU A 346 -19.59 25.38 47.39
C GLU A 346 -19.05 23.98 47.02
N GLY A 347 -19.36 22.97 47.84
CA GLY A 347 -19.04 21.57 47.54
C GLY A 347 -19.72 21.09 46.26
N LEU A 348 -21.01 21.40 46.09
CA LEU A 348 -21.77 21.09 44.89
C LEU A 348 -21.25 21.86 43.67
N ALA A 349 -20.91 23.14 43.83
CA ALA A 349 -20.31 23.97 42.78
C ALA A 349 -18.97 23.42 42.33
N SER A 350 -18.14 22.96 43.27
CA SER A 350 -16.84 22.34 42.98
C SER A 350 -17.02 21.04 42.19
N GLU A 351 -18.00 20.20 42.55
CA GLU A 351 -18.30 18.99 41.81
C GLU A 351 -18.96 19.26 40.45
N ALA A 352 -19.80 20.29 40.34
CA ALA A 352 -20.36 20.74 39.07
C ALA A 352 -19.26 21.24 38.13
N LYS A 353 -18.28 22.04 38.60
CA LYS A 353 -17.09 22.43 37.81
C LYS A 353 -16.27 21.22 37.37
N ARG A 354 -16.03 20.27 38.27
CA ARG A 354 -15.29 19.05 37.93
C ARG A 354 -16.01 18.26 36.83
N LEU A 355 -17.33 18.11 36.94
CA LEU A 355 -18.15 17.42 35.94
C LEU A 355 -18.28 18.21 34.63
N ALA A 356 -18.29 19.54 34.69
CA ALA A 356 -18.24 20.39 33.51
C ALA A 356 -16.93 20.17 32.72
N GLY A 357 -15.79 20.17 33.43
CA GLY A 357 -14.49 19.83 32.85
C GLY A 357 -14.47 18.43 32.25
N GLN A 358 -15.01 17.43 32.95
CA GLN A 358 -15.12 16.05 32.42
C GLN A 358 -16.03 15.97 31.19
N LYS A 359 -17.14 16.71 31.16
CA LYS A 359 -18.04 16.77 30.02
C LYS A 359 -17.36 17.40 28.81
N LYS A 360 -16.72 18.56 28.98
CA LYS A 360 -15.96 19.24 27.92
C LYS A 360 -14.86 18.34 27.37
N LEU A 361 -14.13 17.66 28.23
CA LEU A 361 -13.12 16.69 27.83
C LEU A 361 -13.73 15.51 27.06
N SER A 362 -14.85 14.95 27.53
CA SER A 362 -15.58 13.88 26.85
C SER A 362 -16.08 14.29 25.46
N GLU A 363 -16.58 15.53 25.31
CA GLU A 363 -17.01 16.09 24.02
C GLU A 363 -15.82 16.24 23.05
N LEU A 364 -14.69 16.76 23.53
CA LEU A 364 -13.47 16.85 22.73
C LEU A 364 -12.92 15.46 22.34
N LEU A 365 -12.94 14.49 23.26
CA LEU A 365 -12.57 13.10 22.98
C LEU A 365 -13.50 12.47 21.94
N GLN A 366 -14.80 12.75 22.00
CA GLN A 366 -15.76 12.25 21.03
C GLN A 366 -15.54 12.87 19.64
N GLN A 367 -15.22 14.17 19.59
CA GLN A 367 -14.82 14.84 18.35
C GLN A 367 -13.57 14.21 17.74
N GLN A 368 -12.57 13.86 18.56
CA GLN A 368 -11.36 13.15 18.12
C GLN A 368 -11.62 11.75 17.58
N MET A 369 -12.46 10.96 18.27
CA MET A 369 -12.80 9.64 17.76
C MET A 369 -13.51 9.72 16.39
N GLN A 370 -14.32 10.77 16.18
CA GLN A 370 -14.97 10.99 14.90
C GLN A 370 -13.97 11.39 13.80
N SER A 371 -12.97 12.23 14.10
CA SER A 371 -11.93 12.56 13.13
C SER A 371 -10.99 11.39 12.84
N LEU A 372 -10.65 10.58 13.85
CA LEU A 372 -9.93 9.31 13.68
C LEU A 372 -10.70 8.33 12.79
N ALA A 373 -12.00 8.16 13.01
CA ALA A 373 -12.85 7.31 12.17
C ALA A 373 -12.91 7.81 10.73
N GLN A 374 -12.97 9.14 10.52
CA GLN A 374 -12.90 9.75 9.19
C GLN A 374 -11.55 9.48 8.53
N ALA A 375 -10.44 9.75 9.21
CA ALA A 375 -9.10 9.49 8.70
C ALA A 375 -8.93 8.01 8.32
N ARG A 376 -9.40 7.09 9.17
CA ARG A 376 -9.41 5.65 8.89
C ARG A 376 -10.19 5.31 7.62
N SER A 377 -11.37 5.90 7.43
CA SER A 377 -12.19 5.70 6.23
C SER A 377 -11.52 6.22 4.97
N GLU A 378 -10.85 7.38 5.04
CA GLU A 378 -10.11 7.96 3.92
C GLU A 378 -8.92 7.06 3.52
N PHE A 379 -8.17 6.58 4.51
CA PHE A 379 -7.10 5.61 4.32
C PHE A 379 -7.59 4.30 3.67
N GLU A 380 -8.71 3.76 4.15
CA GLU A 380 -9.29 2.51 3.62
C GLU A 380 -9.76 2.70 2.17
N SER A 381 -10.37 3.85 1.87
CA SER A 381 -10.79 4.19 0.51
C SER A 381 -9.60 4.31 -0.45
N GLU A 382 -8.48 4.90 -0.02
CA GLU A 382 -7.29 5.02 -0.87
C GLU A 382 -6.59 3.68 -1.07
N ALA A 383 -6.45 2.88 -0.02
CA ALA A 383 -5.90 1.53 -0.09
C ALA A 383 -6.74 0.62 -1.01
N GLY A 384 -8.07 0.70 -0.91
CA GLY A 384 -8.99 -0.04 -1.76
C GLY A 384 -8.93 0.37 -3.23
N ASN A 385 -8.86 1.68 -3.50
CA ASN A 385 -8.75 2.19 -4.87
C ASN A 385 -7.41 1.81 -5.55
N GLN A 386 -6.32 1.69 -4.79
CA GLN A 386 -5.05 1.17 -5.32
C GLN A 386 -5.12 -0.33 -5.65
N ALA A 387 -5.80 -1.13 -4.83
CA ALA A 387 -5.96 -2.56 -5.09
C ALA A 387 -6.84 -2.83 -6.33
N GLN A 388 -7.80 -1.96 -6.63
CA GLN A 388 -8.76 -2.17 -7.73
C GLN A 388 -8.35 -1.49 -9.06
N GLY A 389 -7.48 -0.47 -9.03
CA GLY A 389 -7.12 0.34 -10.20
C GLY A 389 -6.02 -0.20 -11.13
N GLN A 390 -5.33 -1.29 -10.78
CA GLN A 390 -4.23 -1.85 -11.60
C GLN A 390 -4.60 -3.10 -12.42
N GLY A 391 -5.88 -3.47 -12.44
CA GLY A 391 -6.40 -4.41 -13.42
C GLY A 391 -6.45 -3.76 -14.80
N ARG A 392 -5.42 -4.01 -15.62
CA ARG A 392 -5.35 -3.64 -17.04
C ARG A 392 -6.72 -3.88 -17.69
N GLY A 393 -7.44 -2.81 -18.01
CA GLY A 393 -8.69 -2.88 -18.75
C GLY A 393 -8.45 -3.63 -20.05
N GLY A 394 -8.85 -4.91 -20.09
CA GLY A 394 -8.77 -5.72 -21.29
C GLY A 394 -9.68 -5.09 -22.35
N ASN A 395 -9.20 -5.03 -23.59
CA ASN A 395 -9.92 -4.53 -24.77
C ASN A 395 -11.16 -5.38 -25.17
N LYS A 396 -11.88 -5.96 -24.21
CA LYS A 396 -13.18 -6.62 -24.39
C LYS A 396 -14.26 -5.84 -23.65
N ALA A 397 -14.48 -4.60 -24.06
CA ALA A 397 -15.75 -3.93 -23.80
C ALA A 397 -16.85 -4.75 -24.51
N GLY A 398 -17.70 -5.42 -23.74
CA GLY A 398 -19.01 -5.92 -24.22
C GLY A 398 -19.24 -7.43 -24.34
N LYS A 399 -18.34 -8.32 -23.89
CA LYS A 399 -18.64 -9.77 -23.78
C LYS A 399 -17.96 -10.41 -22.57
N GLY A 400 -18.42 -10.07 -21.38
CA GLY A 400 -18.14 -10.86 -20.16
C GLY A 400 -19.25 -11.88 -19.96
N SER A 401 -19.04 -13.11 -20.39
CA SER A 401 -19.71 -14.25 -19.75
C SER A 401 -19.26 -14.23 -18.29
N ALA A 402 -20.20 -14.35 -17.35
CA ALA A 402 -19.91 -14.51 -15.94
C ALA A 402 -18.96 -15.71 -15.76
N GLY A 403 -17.67 -15.42 -15.61
CA GLY A 403 -16.68 -16.35 -15.13
C GLY A 403 -16.93 -16.55 -13.64
N ASP A 404 -16.82 -17.81 -13.23
CA ASP A 404 -16.97 -18.34 -11.87
C ASP A 404 -16.68 -17.31 -10.75
N PRO A 405 -17.65 -17.00 -9.85
CA PRO A 405 -17.45 -16.08 -8.72
C PRO A 405 -16.50 -16.65 -7.65
N ARG A 406 -15.97 -17.86 -7.84
CA ARG A 406 -14.85 -18.37 -7.07
C ARG A 406 -13.56 -17.75 -7.59
N GLY A 407 -13.21 -16.58 -7.04
CA GLY A 407 -11.87 -16.02 -7.14
C GLY A 407 -10.82 -17.10 -6.87
N GLN A 408 -9.67 -17.01 -7.54
CA GLN A 408 -8.54 -17.91 -7.32
C GLN A 408 -8.33 -18.08 -5.82
N GLN A 409 -8.38 -19.33 -5.35
CA GLN A 409 -8.02 -19.69 -3.99
C GLN A 409 -6.74 -18.96 -3.63
N THR A 410 -6.80 -18.13 -2.59
CA THR A 410 -5.62 -17.65 -1.88
C THR A 410 -4.77 -18.88 -1.61
N ALA A 411 -3.65 -19.00 -2.32
CA ALA A 411 -2.61 -19.92 -1.94
C ALA A 411 -2.24 -19.54 -0.50
N GLN A 412 -2.61 -20.38 0.46
CA GLN A 412 -2.10 -20.28 1.82
C GLN A 412 -0.58 -20.26 1.69
N SER A 413 0.02 -19.09 1.90
CA SER A 413 1.45 -18.99 2.15
C SER A 413 1.74 -19.86 3.35
N ALA A 414 2.37 -21.00 3.10
CA ALA A 414 2.97 -21.89 4.08
C ALA A 414 4.19 -21.20 4.73
N ALA A 415 3.95 -20.05 5.35
CA ALA A 415 4.89 -19.28 6.14
C ALA A 415 4.52 -19.34 7.63
N GLY A 416 3.90 -20.45 8.06
CA GLY A 416 4.07 -20.91 9.42
C GLY A 416 5.50 -21.41 9.54
N SER A 417 6.41 -20.56 10.01
CA SER A 417 7.72 -20.98 10.45
C SER A 417 7.55 -21.98 11.59
N GLU A 418 7.59 -23.26 11.25
CA GLU A 418 7.77 -24.34 12.22
C GLU A 418 9.12 -24.07 12.90
N LEU A 419 9.06 -23.47 14.09
CA LEU A 419 10.20 -23.27 14.98
C LEU A 419 10.68 -24.67 15.41
N ARG A 420 11.57 -25.25 14.60
CA ARG A 420 12.41 -26.38 15.03
C ARG A 420 13.37 -25.85 16.08
N LEU A 421 12.95 -25.90 17.35
CA LEU A 421 13.90 -25.89 18.46
C LEU A 421 14.75 -27.16 18.34
N THR A 422 15.96 -27.02 17.81
CA THR A 422 17.04 -27.97 18.02
C THR A 422 17.43 -27.90 19.49
N GLY A 423 16.81 -28.75 20.32
CA GLY A 423 17.36 -29.10 21.63
C GLY A 423 18.60 -29.96 21.41
N GLU A 424 19.73 -29.55 21.97
CA GLU A 424 20.95 -30.36 22.03
C GLU A 424 20.67 -31.66 22.79
N ASP A 425 20.86 -32.75 22.06
CA ASP A 425 20.66 -34.13 22.48
C ASP A 425 21.68 -34.47 23.59
N SER A 426 21.25 -34.43 24.84
CA SER A 426 22.01 -34.93 25.97
C SER A 426 21.13 -35.85 26.83
N GLY A 427 21.14 -37.13 26.48
CA GLY A 427 20.84 -38.19 27.42
C GLY A 427 19.76 -39.15 26.96
N THR A 428 20.20 -40.37 26.67
CA THR A 428 19.43 -41.63 26.69
C THR A 428 18.31 -41.63 27.72
N GLY A 429 17.08 -41.39 27.26
CA GLY A 429 15.84 -41.61 27.98
C GLY A 429 14.76 -41.99 26.99
N ALA A 430 14.14 -43.16 27.17
CA ALA A 430 13.03 -43.60 26.34
C ALA A 430 11.84 -42.65 26.53
N ALA A 431 11.61 -41.77 25.56
CA ALA A 431 10.45 -40.89 25.55
C ALA A 431 9.25 -41.65 24.99
N GLU A 432 8.33 -42.06 25.87
CA GLU A 432 6.97 -42.45 25.50
C GLU A 432 6.31 -41.27 24.77
N THR A 433 6.04 -41.45 23.49
CA THR A 433 5.32 -40.47 22.69
C THR A 433 3.83 -40.72 22.84
N GLU A 434 3.21 -40.10 23.85
CA GLU A 434 1.75 -40.05 23.96
C GLU A 434 1.20 -39.06 22.93
N LYS A 435 0.70 -39.58 21.81
CA LYS A 435 -0.13 -38.80 20.88
C LYS A 435 -1.50 -38.59 21.53
N SER A 436 -1.68 -37.44 22.17
CA SER A 436 -3.02 -36.96 22.52
C SER A 436 -3.76 -36.57 21.23
N GLU A 437 -4.77 -37.36 20.85
CA GLU A 437 -5.77 -36.97 19.85
C GLU A 437 -6.53 -35.74 20.37
N GLY A 438 -6.06 -34.55 19.98
CA GLY A 438 -6.82 -33.32 20.17
C GLY A 438 -8.17 -33.46 19.46
N GLN A 439 -9.26 -33.17 20.17
CA GLN A 439 -10.60 -33.14 19.59
C GLN A 439 -10.62 -32.28 18.32
N PRO A 440 -11.31 -32.72 17.25
CA PRO A 440 -11.25 -32.08 15.95
C PRO A 440 -11.79 -30.65 16.00
N GLN A 441 -10.90 -29.66 15.89
CA GLN A 441 -11.23 -28.23 15.75
C GLN A 441 -12.15 -27.95 14.55
N ASP A 442 -12.17 -28.83 13.55
CA ASP A 442 -13.06 -28.76 12.39
C ASP A 442 -14.55 -28.71 12.78
N GLN A 443 -14.94 -29.38 13.87
CA GLN A 443 -16.34 -29.35 14.32
C GLN A 443 -16.72 -28.01 14.96
N GLN A 444 -15.79 -27.27 15.55
CA GLN A 444 -16.07 -25.95 16.11
C GLN A 444 -16.22 -24.90 15.01
N ALA A 445 -15.32 -24.92 14.02
CA ALA A 445 -15.39 -24.04 12.86
C ALA A 445 -16.70 -24.24 12.07
N GLU A 446 -17.16 -25.48 11.89
CA GLU A 446 -18.47 -25.75 11.27
C GLU A 446 -19.65 -25.22 12.09
N ARG A 447 -19.60 -25.35 13.42
CA ARG A 447 -20.67 -24.86 14.32
C ARG A 447 -20.73 -23.35 14.30
N GLU A 448 -19.59 -22.67 14.38
CA GLU A 448 -19.50 -21.21 14.29
C GLU A 448 -19.95 -20.70 12.92
N TYR A 449 -19.57 -21.39 11.84
CA TYR A 449 -20.03 -21.04 10.50
C TYR A 449 -21.56 -21.18 10.38
N ARG A 450 -22.16 -22.26 10.91
CA ARG A 450 -23.62 -22.45 10.92
C ARG A 450 -24.33 -21.37 11.75
N GLN A 451 -23.80 -21.03 12.93
CA GLN A 451 -24.38 -19.97 13.78
C GLN A 451 -24.30 -18.60 13.11
N ASN A 452 -23.15 -18.26 12.51
CA ASN A 452 -22.98 -16.99 11.80
C ASN A 452 -23.89 -16.92 10.57
N ALA A 453 -24.00 -18.00 9.78
CA ALA A 453 -24.90 -18.05 8.62
C ALA A 453 -26.36 -17.83 9.02
N GLN A 454 -26.82 -18.44 10.12
CA GLN A 454 -28.17 -18.24 10.65
C GLN A 454 -28.39 -16.80 11.13
N ARG A 455 -27.40 -16.19 11.79
CA ARG A 455 -27.47 -14.80 12.25
C ARG A 455 -27.60 -13.82 11.08
N TYR A 456 -26.82 -13.99 10.01
CA TYR A 456 -26.92 -13.15 8.82
C TYR A 456 -28.23 -13.34 8.06
N GLU A 457 -28.77 -14.56 8.02
CA GLU A 457 -30.10 -14.82 7.45
C GLU A 457 -31.20 -14.07 8.19
N ALA A 458 -31.17 -14.09 9.53
CA ALA A 458 -32.13 -13.35 10.35
C ALA A 458 -32.04 -11.82 10.15
N LEU A 459 -30.81 -11.27 10.07
CA LEU A 459 -30.60 -9.85 9.82
C LEU A 459 -31.07 -9.43 8.42
N ASN A 460 -30.78 -10.25 7.39
CA ASN A 460 -31.24 -9.99 6.04
C ASN A 460 -32.76 -10.10 5.92
N GLU A 461 -33.41 -11.07 6.57
CA GLU A 461 -34.86 -11.15 6.60
C GLU A 461 -35.50 -9.96 7.34
N ALA A 462 -34.88 -9.49 8.42
CA ALA A 462 -35.34 -8.31 9.14
C ALA A 462 -35.24 -7.05 8.27
N ALA A 463 -34.10 -6.83 7.59
CA ALA A 463 -33.90 -5.72 6.67
C ALA A 463 -34.90 -5.74 5.50
N LEU A 464 -35.12 -6.91 4.90
CA LEU A 464 -36.12 -7.08 3.83
C LEU A 464 -37.56 -6.83 4.29
N ARG A 465 -37.85 -6.95 5.59
CA ARG A 465 -39.17 -6.63 6.16
C ARG A 465 -39.31 -5.15 6.50
N SER A 466 -38.26 -4.53 7.05
CA SER A 466 -38.28 -3.13 7.49
C SER A 466 -38.18 -2.14 6.34
N GLU A 467 -37.47 -2.49 5.25
CA GLU A 467 -37.32 -1.59 4.12
C GLU A 467 -38.54 -1.62 3.18
N PRO A 468 -38.98 -0.45 2.67
CA PRO A 468 -40.07 -0.33 1.72
C PRO A 468 -39.61 -0.73 0.31
N ILE A 469 -39.21 -1.99 0.15
CA ILE A 469 -38.84 -2.58 -1.14
C ILE A 469 -40.13 -3.09 -1.82
N PRO A 470 -40.37 -2.80 -3.11
CA PRO A 470 -41.49 -3.37 -3.85
C PRO A 470 -41.49 -4.91 -3.78
N PRO A 471 -42.66 -5.56 -3.60
CA PRO A 471 -42.74 -7.00 -3.34
C PRO A 471 -42.10 -7.87 -4.44
N GLY A 472 -42.07 -7.39 -5.70
CA GLY A 472 -41.40 -8.08 -6.80
C GLY A 472 -39.87 -8.10 -6.74
N GLN A 473 -39.24 -7.13 -6.05
CA GLN A 473 -37.79 -7.09 -5.87
C GLN A 473 -37.34 -7.93 -4.67
N LYS A 474 -38.18 -8.08 -3.64
CA LYS A 474 -37.90 -8.93 -2.46
C LYS A 474 -37.63 -10.39 -2.86
N SER A 475 -38.39 -10.92 -3.83
CA SER A 475 -38.22 -12.30 -4.31
C SER A 475 -36.92 -12.47 -5.12
N LEU A 476 -36.52 -11.47 -5.91
CA LEU A 476 -35.25 -11.47 -6.65
C LEU A 476 -34.05 -11.42 -5.70
N ILE A 477 -34.10 -10.57 -4.67
CA ILE A 477 -33.05 -10.47 -3.66
C ILE A 477 -32.92 -11.80 -2.91
N ARG A 478 -34.05 -12.39 -2.48
CA ARG A 478 -34.07 -13.71 -1.82
C ARG A 478 -33.46 -14.79 -2.72
N ARG A 479 -33.78 -14.79 -4.02
CA ARG A 479 -33.25 -15.77 -4.98
C ARG A 479 -31.75 -15.57 -5.23
N TYR A 480 -31.27 -14.34 -5.27
CA TYR A 480 -29.85 -14.01 -5.41
C TYR A 480 -29.03 -14.54 -4.22
N PHE A 481 -29.48 -14.25 -2.99
CA PHE A 481 -28.81 -14.75 -1.78
C PHE A 481 -28.87 -16.27 -1.63
N GLN A 482 -29.95 -16.91 -2.10
CA GLN A 482 -30.03 -18.37 -2.18
C GLN A 482 -29.03 -18.97 -3.19
N LEU A 483 -28.77 -18.28 -4.32
CA LEU A 483 -27.90 -18.78 -5.38
C LEU A 483 -26.41 -18.77 -5.00
N ILE A 484 -25.99 -17.81 -4.17
CA ILE A 484 -24.60 -17.68 -3.69
C ILE A 484 -24.33 -18.48 -2.42
N ARG A 485 -25.35 -19.11 -1.82
CA ARG A 485 -25.16 -19.99 -0.66
C ARG A 485 -24.28 -21.16 -1.12
N PRO A 486 -23.14 -21.44 -0.47
CA PRO A 486 -22.31 -22.58 -0.84
C PRO A 486 -23.14 -23.86 -0.67
N THR A 487 -23.50 -24.49 -1.78
CA THR A 487 -24.12 -25.81 -1.77
C THR A 487 -23.11 -26.76 -1.15
N GLN A 488 -23.41 -27.25 0.06
CA GLN A 488 -22.62 -28.31 0.69
C GLN A 488 -22.72 -29.51 -0.24
N GLN A 489 -21.64 -29.77 -0.98
CA GLN A 489 -21.45 -31.03 -1.68
C GLN A 489 -21.37 -32.09 -0.57
N PRO A 490 -22.27 -33.07 -0.53
CA PRO A 490 -22.19 -34.14 0.45
C PRO A 490 -20.90 -34.90 0.20
N ALA A 491 -19.88 -34.64 1.00
CA ALA A 491 -18.75 -35.52 1.14
C ALA A 491 -19.22 -36.81 1.83
N ASP A 492 -18.60 -37.92 1.44
CA ASP A 492 -18.70 -39.25 2.04
C ASP A 492 -19.88 -40.12 1.60
N THR A 493 -19.71 -40.70 0.40
CA THR A 493 -20.16 -42.08 0.18
C THR A 493 -19.08 -43.00 0.74
N PRO A 494 -19.32 -43.75 1.84
CA PRO A 494 -18.30 -44.60 2.44
C PRO A 494 -17.90 -45.72 1.46
N ALA A 495 -16.59 -45.82 1.20
CA ALA A 495 -16.00 -46.85 0.37
C ALA A 495 -16.32 -48.25 0.94
N THR A 496 -16.89 -49.09 0.10
CA THR A 496 -17.23 -50.48 0.42
C THR A 496 -15.95 -51.29 0.65
N PRO A 497 -15.79 -51.99 1.78
CA PRO A 497 -14.60 -52.81 2.03
C PRO A 497 -14.62 -54.04 1.12
N ARG A 498 -13.45 -54.38 0.56
CA ARG A 498 -13.19 -55.63 -0.16
C ARG A 498 -12.59 -56.68 0.78
#